data_AF-A0A7X8X9L7-F1
#
_entry.id   AF-A0A7X8X9L7-F1
#
_cell.length_a   1.000
_cell.length_b   1.000
_cell.length_c   1.000
_cell.angle_alpha   90.00
_cell.angle_beta   90.00
_cell.angle_gamma   90.00
#
_symmetry.space_group_name_H-M   'P 1'
#
loop_
_entity.id
_entity.type
_entity.pdbx_description
1 polymer ?
#
loop_
_entity_poly.entity_id
_entity_poly.type
_entity_poly.pdbx_seq_one_letter_code
_entity_poly.pdbx_strand_id
1 'polypeptide(L)'
;MAEQKAGQTVYRNYVFKEKISFLWSYLSDNCLGRVNVDKAEFPEYARRLAEFCSLCKERNVSYMNREGYAPEWFASSHLYAIGKTNPWFNTSEVAKLIADPLQALGGRSPDAQKETPQGIVMPARGFAGGQVSPDCGWMREDSVQAVILRRPSSSFGIVQGTLILRKKPDHEVKMLLKGIQDEKKEDTARIEILVNGKSIYQGKTGFLKDRWTQQAFPIPAGLLEEGENTITIRNVTADTEKDGLCGASFDEARNYYWGWFILEEVLFADLL
;
A
#
# COMPACT_ATOMS: atom_id res chain seq x y z
N MET A 1 25.55 -40.95 17.50
CA MET A 1 25.72 -39.48 17.64
C MET A 1 25.88 -38.75 16.29
N ALA A 2 26.68 -39.23 15.35
CA ALA A 2 26.83 -38.60 14.02
C ALA A 2 25.54 -38.67 13.17
N GLU A 3 24.85 -39.81 13.14
CA GLU A 3 23.57 -39.96 12.43
C GLU A 3 22.42 -39.16 13.05
N GLN A 4 22.39 -39.01 14.38
CA GLN A 4 21.43 -38.15 15.08
C GLN A 4 21.66 -36.66 14.74
N LYS A 5 22.93 -36.21 14.67
CA LYS A 5 23.30 -34.86 14.21
C LYS A 5 23.00 -34.67 12.71
N ALA A 6 23.21 -35.69 11.88
CA ALA A 6 22.87 -35.67 10.46
C ALA A 6 21.35 -35.57 10.25
N GLY A 7 20.56 -36.39 10.96
CA GLY A 7 19.10 -36.32 10.96
C GLY A 7 18.57 -34.96 11.44
N GLN A 8 19.09 -34.44 12.56
CA GLN A 8 18.76 -33.08 13.04
C GLN A 8 19.10 -31.99 12.03
N THR A 9 20.21 -32.12 11.30
CA THR A 9 20.59 -31.20 10.22
C THR A 9 19.62 -31.27 9.04
N VAL A 10 19.21 -32.47 8.63
CA VAL A 10 18.22 -32.66 7.55
C VAL A 10 16.86 -32.08 7.93
N TYR A 11 16.33 -32.39 9.12
CA TYR A 11 15.05 -31.83 9.58
C TYR A 11 15.11 -30.30 9.71
N ARG A 12 16.22 -29.77 10.23
CA ARG A 12 16.44 -28.33 10.31
C ARG A 12 16.45 -27.66 8.93
N ASN A 13 17.04 -28.31 7.93
CA ASN A 13 17.02 -27.81 6.54
C ASN A 13 15.60 -27.78 5.95
N TYR A 14 14.79 -28.81 6.20
CA TYR A 14 13.38 -28.84 5.81
C TYR A 14 12.59 -27.71 6.46
N VAL A 15 12.69 -27.57 7.78
CA VAL A 15 11.98 -26.52 8.53
C VAL A 15 12.31 -25.14 8.00
N PHE A 16 13.59 -24.86 7.70
CA PHE A 16 13.97 -23.55 7.17
C PHE A 16 13.49 -23.32 5.73
N LYS A 17 13.46 -24.35 4.89
CA LYS A 17 12.90 -24.23 3.53
C LYS A 17 11.42 -23.87 3.58
N GLU A 18 10.63 -24.58 4.38
CA GLU A 18 9.21 -24.28 4.60
C GLU A 18 9.01 -22.89 5.20
N LYS A 19 9.88 -22.49 6.15
CA LYS A 19 9.84 -21.15 6.75
C LYS A 19 10.08 -20.04 5.74
N ILE A 20 11.02 -20.19 4.80
CA ILE A 20 11.25 -19.21 3.74
C ILE A 20 9.99 -19.04 2.89
N SER A 21 9.36 -20.13 2.47
CA SER A 21 8.10 -20.09 1.70
C SER A 21 6.96 -19.44 2.48
N PHE A 22 6.81 -19.78 3.76
CA PHE A 22 5.80 -19.20 4.65
C PHE A 22 6.02 -17.69 4.82
N LEU A 23 7.25 -17.27 5.12
CA LEU A 23 7.60 -15.86 5.26
C LEU A 23 7.34 -15.10 3.96
N TRP A 24 7.71 -15.67 2.81
CA TRP A 24 7.45 -15.03 1.52
C TRP A 24 5.96 -14.80 1.26
N SER A 25 5.11 -15.81 1.52
CA SER A 25 3.65 -15.68 1.39
C SER A 25 3.11 -14.62 2.36
N TYR A 26 3.47 -14.73 3.64
CA TYR A 26 3.04 -13.78 4.67
C TYR A 26 3.44 -12.34 4.30
N LEU A 27 4.69 -12.12 3.91
CA LEU A 27 5.24 -10.81 3.56
C LEU A 27 4.69 -10.25 2.24
N SER A 28 4.16 -11.10 1.35
CA SER A 28 3.53 -10.66 0.11
C SER A 28 2.06 -10.27 0.32
N ASP A 29 1.38 -10.95 1.25
CA ASP A 29 -0.04 -10.71 1.55
C ASP A 29 -0.25 -9.62 2.61
N ASN A 30 0.58 -9.63 3.66
CA ASN A 30 0.51 -8.71 4.80
C ASN A 30 1.64 -7.69 4.70
N CYS A 31 1.57 -6.82 3.69
CA CYS A 31 2.70 -5.96 3.30
C CYS A 31 2.36 -4.48 3.41
N LEU A 32 3.40 -3.65 3.61
CA LEU A 32 3.28 -2.20 3.73
C LEU A 32 2.71 -1.57 2.46
N GLY A 33 3.13 -2.09 1.30
CA GLY A 33 2.66 -1.63 0.00
C GLY A 33 1.17 -1.82 -0.25
N ARG A 34 0.51 -2.71 0.50
CA ARG A 34 -0.95 -2.91 0.46
C ARG A 34 -1.67 -2.30 1.67
N VAL A 35 -0.96 -1.63 2.57
CA VAL A 35 -1.52 -1.05 3.80
C VAL A 35 -2.16 -2.13 4.70
N ASN A 36 -1.58 -3.32 4.73
CA ASN A 36 -2.05 -4.45 5.54
C ASN A 36 -1.26 -4.61 6.86
N VAL A 37 -0.42 -3.64 7.20
CA VAL A 37 0.41 -3.67 8.42
C VAL A 37 0.18 -2.37 9.17
N ASP A 38 -0.37 -2.46 10.38
CA ASP A 38 -0.60 -1.30 11.22
C ASP A 38 0.66 -0.88 12.01
N LYS A 39 0.58 0.23 12.75
CA LYS A 39 1.70 0.76 13.55
C LYS A 39 2.14 -0.20 14.66
N ALA A 40 1.22 -0.99 15.23
CA ALA A 40 1.51 -1.91 16.32
C ALA A 40 2.17 -3.20 15.81
N GLU A 41 1.80 -3.65 14.61
CA GLU A 41 2.35 -4.84 13.95
C GLU A 41 3.68 -4.55 13.22
N PHE A 42 3.93 -3.30 12.86
CA PHE A 42 5.11 -2.88 12.10
C PHE A 42 6.44 -3.44 12.63
N PRO A 43 6.74 -3.43 13.95
CA PRO A 43 8.01 -3.97 14.44
C PRO A 43 8.18 -5.46 14.16
N GLU A 44 7.12 -6.24 14.32
CA GLU A 44 7.15 -7.68 14.08
C GLU A 44 7.21 -8.00 12.59
N TYR A 45 6.50 -7.23 11.76
CA TYR A 45 6.62 -7.31 10.31
C TYR A 45 8.06 -7.02 9.83
N ALA A 46 8.67 -5.95 10.33
CA ALA A 46 10.03 -5.56 10.01
C ALA A 46 11.03 -6.67 10.37
N ARG A 47 10.86 -7.27 11.55
CA ARG A 47 11.64 -8.43 12.01
C ARG A 47 11.49 -9.63 11.07
N ARG A 48 10.28 -9.94 10.61
CA ARG A 48 10.01 -11.05 9.67
C ARG A 48 10.65 -10.83 8.30
N LEU A 49 10.66 -9.60 7.80
CA LEU A 49 11.34 -9.27 6.55
C LEU A 49 12.86 -9.42 6.66
N ALA A 50 13.47 -8.94 7.75
CA ALA A 50 14.89 -9.18 8.03
C ALA A 50 15.22 -10.67 8.18
N GLU A 51 14.35 -11.43 8.85
CA GLU A 51 14.49 -12.87 9.00
C GLU A 51 14.43 -13.58 7.64
N PHE A 52 13.50 -13.21 6.76
CA PHE A 52 13.41 -13.73 5.40
C PHE A 52 14.70 -13.46 4.62
N CYS A 53 15.22 -12.22 4.66
CA CYS A 53 16.47 -11.84 3.99
C CYS A 53 17.67 -12.63 4.53
N SER A 54 17.74 -12.79 5.85
CA SER A 54 18.82 -13.52 6.53
C SER A 54 18.83 -15.00 6.15
N LEU A 55 17.66 -15.65 6.17
CA LEU A 55 17.51 -17.05 5.79
C LEU A 55 17.85 -17.27 4.31
N CYS A 56 17.40 -16.38 3.42
CA CYS A 56 17.75 -16.46 2.01
C CYS A 56 19.26 -16.36 1.79
N LYS A 57 19.93 -15.44 2.50
CA LYS A 57 21.39 -15.28 2.46
C LYS A 57 22.14 -16.49 3.03
N GLU A 58 21.77 -16.96 4.23
CA GLU A 58 22.39 -18.13 4.89
C GLU A 58 22.30 -19.38 4.01
N ARG A 59 21.17 -19.54 3.31
CA ARG A 59 20.87 -20.75 2.52
C ARG A 59 21.13 -20.62 1.04
N ASN A 60 21.64 -19.46 0.59
CA ASN A 60 21.86 -19.14 -0.81
C ASN A 60 20.59 -19.35 -1.66
N VAL A 61 19.43 -18.99 -1.11
CA VAL A 61 18.12 -19.12 -1.77
C VAL A 61 17.83 -17.83 -2.53
N SER A 62 17.82 -17.94 -3.85
CA SER A 62 17.81 -16.78 -4.75
C SER A 62 16.75 -16.89 -5.86
N TYR A 63 15.68 -17.66 -5.65
CA TYR A 63 14.63 -17.89 -6.68
C TYR A 63 13.96 -16.61 -7.21
N MET A 64 14.08 -15.48 -6.50
CA MET A 64 13.65 -14.15 -6.95
C MET A 64 14.62 -13.48 -7.94
N ASN A 65 15.64 -14.19 -8.43
CA ASN A 65 16.69 -13.70 -9.31
C ASN A 65 16.28 -13.43 -10.77
N ARG A 66 15.01 -13.60 -11.14
CA ARG A 66 14.55 -13.04 -12.42
C ARG A 66 14.89 -11.55 -12.41
N GLU A 67 15.59 -11.08 -13.45
CA GLU A 67 16.09 -9.71 -13.47
C GLU A 67 14.96 -8.71 -13.16
N GLY A 68 15.21 -7.83 -12.18
CA GLY A 68 14.24 -6.83 -11.74
C GLY A 68 13.18 -7.31 -10.75
N TYR A 69 12.93 -8.62 -10.61
CA TYR A 69 11.84 -9.14 -9.78
C TYR A 69 12.04 -8.84 -8.28
N ALA A 70 13.21 -9.15 -7.71
CA ALA A 70 13.45 -8.82 -6.30
C ALA A 70 13.37 -7.30 -6.03
N PRO A 71 14.05 -6.41 -6.78
CA PRO A 71 13.87 -4.97 -6.61
C PRO A 71 12.41 -4.50 -6.69
N GLU A 72 11.65 -5.03 -7.65
CA GLU A 72 10.23 -4.69 -7.82
C GLU A 72 9.38 -5.19 -6.65
N TRP A 73 9.60 -6.41 -6.18
CA TRP A 73 8.89 -6.96 -5.02
C TRP A 73 9.16 -6.14 -3.74
N PHE A 74 10.42 -5.78 -3.49
CA PHE A 74 10.78 -4.92 -2.35
C PHE A 74 10.18 -3.51 -2.47
N ALA A 75 10.24 -2.90 -3.66
CA ALA A 75 9.71 -1.57 -3.87
C ALA A 75 8.18 -1.54 -3.74
N SER A 76 7.48 -2.50 -4.35
CA SER A 76 6.02 -2.55 -4.37
C SER A 76 5.42 -3.05 -3.06
N SER A 77 6.00 -4.07 -2.42
CA SER A 77 5.41 -4.72 -1.24
C SER A 77 5.92 -4.13 0.06
N HIS A 78 7.16 -3.65 0.09
CA HIS A 78 7.83 -3.23 1.33
C HIS A 78 8.21 -1.75 1.33
N LEU A 79 7.89 -1.01 0.27
CA LEU A 79 8.26 0.40 0.11
C LEU A 79 9.77 0.63 0.32
N TYR A 80 10.55 -0.37 -0.09
CA TYR A 80 11.99 -0.43 0.16
C TYR A 80 12.72 -0.63 -1.16
N ALA A 81 13.58 0.31 -1.54
CA ALA A 81 14.39 0.16 -2.74
C ALA A 81 15.66 -0.66 -2.43
N ILE A 82 15.94 -1.66 -3.28
CA ILE A 82 17.20 -2.40 -3.27
C ILE A 82 17.87 -2.33 -4.64
N GLY A 83 19.20 -2.42 -4.68
CA GLY A 83 19.95 -2.51 -5.93
C GLY A 83 19.69 -3.79 -6.73
N LYS A 84 20.20 -3.83 -7.96
CA LYS A 84 20.19 -5.02 -8.82
C LYS A 84 21.51 -5.78 -8.64
N THR A 85 21.53 -6.81 -7.78
CA THR A 85 22.66 -7.75 -7.65
C THR A 85 22.20 -9.18 -7.91
N ASN A 86 23.15 -10.06 -8.23
CA ASN A 86 22.90 -11.50 -8.28
C ASN A 86 23.92 -12.22 -7.37
N PRO A 87 23.48 -12.88 -6.29
CA PRO A 87 22.10 -12.94 -5.79
C PRO A 87 21.62 -11.59 -5.21
N TRP A 88 20.30 -11.39 -5.22
CA TRP A 88 19.66 -10.13 -4.79
C TRP A 88 19.90 -9.77 -3.32
N PHE A 89 20.19 -10.75 -2.45
CA PHE A 89 20.41 -10.50 -1.01
C PHE A 89 21.80 -9.95 -0.66
N ASN A 90 22.66 -9.76 -1.67
CA ASN A 90 24.01 -9.21 -1.49
C ASN A 90 24.06 -7.68 -1.58
N THR A 91 22.93 -7.00 -1.79
CA THR A 91 22.93 -5.54 -1.84
C THR A 91 23.25 -4.91 -0.48
N SER A 92 23.76 -3.68 -0.50
CA SER A 92 24.03 -2.92 0.73
C SER A 92 22.75 -2.63 1.51
N GLU A 93 21.63 -2.48 0.81
CA GLU A 93 20.32 -2.19 1.39
C GLU A 93 19.80 -3.42 2.16
N VAL A 94 19.88 -4.61 1.57
CA VAL A 94 19.50 -5.85 2.27
C VAL A 94 20.36 -6.08 3.51
N ALA A 95 21.66 -5.76 3.46
CA ALA A 95 22.52 -5.85 4.64
C ALA A 95 22.09 -4.90 5.76
N LYS A 96 21.71 -3.66 5.43
CA LYS A 96 21.17 -2.69 6.40
C LYS A 96 19.84 -3.16 6.98
N LEU A 97 18.95 -3.68 6.14
CA LEU A 97 17.66 -4.22 6.55
C LEU A 97 17.79 -5.40 7.52
N ILE A 98 18.77 -6.29 7.30
CA ILE A 98 19.07 -7.39 8.22
C ILE A 98 19.60 -6.87 9.56
N ALA A 99 20.48 -5.86 9.54
CA ALA A 99 21.14 -5.34 10.72
C ALA A 99 20.19 -4.54 11.64
N ASP A 100 19.38 -3.66 11.05
CA ASP A 100 18.38 -2.86 11.77
C ASP A 100 17.13 -2.65 10.88
N PRO A 101 16.15 -3.57 10.95
CA PRO A 101 14.98 -3.49 10.09
C PRO A 101 14.06 -2.32 10.40
N LEU A 102 13.99 -1.91 11.67
CA LEU A 102 13.15 -0.79 12.09
C LEU A 102 13.70 0.52 11.53
N GLN A 103 15.01 0.75 11.63
CA GLN A 103 15.64 1.92 11.05
C GLN A 103 15.63 1.88 9.51
N ALA A 104 15.82 0.70 8.91
CA ALA A 104 15.85 0.56 7.47
C ALA A 104 14.49 0.87 6.82
N LEU A 105 13.40 0.41 7.42
CA LEU A 105 12.02 0.62 6.93
C LEU A 105 11.36 1.89 7.47
N GLY A 106 11.76 2.34 8.67
CA GLY A 106 11.20 3.50 9.34
C GLY A 106 11.36 4.78 8.51
N GLY A 107 10.29 5.57 8.43
CA GLY A 107 10.30 6.86 7.72
C GLY A 107 10.07 6.78 6.21
N ARG A 108 9.57 5.66 5.68
CA ARG A 108 9.33 5.48 4.23
C ARG A 108 7.86 5.30 3.88
N SER A 109 7.03 6.27 4.27
CA SER A 109 5.92 6.60 3.35
C SER A 109 6.55 7.28 2.14
N PRO A 110 6.06 7.04 0.90
CA PRO A 110 6.61 7.75 -0.25
C PRO A 110 6.36 9.24 -0.04
N ASP A 111 7.40 9.97 0.37
CA ASP A 111 7.35 11.42 0.49
C ASP A 111 7.26 12.00 -0.92
N ALA A 112 6.02 12.23 -1.34
CA ALA A 112 5.71 12.79 -2.64
C ALA A 112 4.96 14.12 -2.52
N GLN A 113 4.78 14.64 -1.29
CA GLN A 113 4.05 15.89 -1.09
C GLN A 113 4.81 17.06 -1.72
N LYS A 114 4.06 17.98 -2.32
CA LYS A 114 4.60 19.19 -2.94
C LYS A 114 3.83 20.39 -2.43
N GLU A 115 4.54 21.39 -1.91
CA GLU A 115 3.97 22.69 -1.59
C GLU A 115 3.68 23.44 -2.90
N THR A 116 2.47 23.97 -3.04
CA THR A 116 2.02 24.79 -4.18
C THR A 116 1.33 26.05 -3.65
N PRO A 117 1.16 27.13 -4.43
CA PRO A 117 0.45 28.32 -3.96
C PRO A 117 -0.98 28.07 -3.44
N GLN A 118 -1.59 26.94 -3.80
CA GLN A 118 -2.93 26.54 -3.38
C GLN A 118 -2.94 25.71 -2.10
N GLY A 119 -1.78 25.20 -1.63
CA GLY A 119 -1.68 24.33 -0.46
C GLY A 119 -0.65 23.21 -0.65
N ILE A 120 -0.92 22.03 -0.09
CA ILE A 120 -0.04 20.87 -0.21
C ILE A 120 -0.69 19.83 -1.12
N VAL A 121 0.00 19.42 -2.20
CA VAL A 121 -0.47 18.39 -3.12
C VAL A 121 0.25 17.07 -2.84
N MET A 122 -0.52 16.00 -2.65
CA MET A 122 -0.06 14.62 -2.61
C MET A 122 -0.52 13.88 -3.87
N PRO A 123 0.38 13.63 -4.85
CA PRO A 123 0.05 12.80 -6.01
C PRO A 123 -0.16 11.34 -5.61
N ALA A 124 -0.84 10.53 -6.44
CA ALA A 124 -1.14 9.12 -6.18
C ALA A 124 0.10 8.29 -5.80
N ARG A 125 1.27 8.62 -6.34
CA ARG A 125 2.56 7.97 -5.99
C ARG A 125 3.00 8.16 -4.53
N GLY A 126 2.45 9.15 -3.85
CA GLY A 126 2.65 9.39 -2.42
C GLY A 126 1.83 8.48 -1.52
N PHE A 127 0.96 7.65 -2.10
CA PHE A 127 0.15 6.69 -1.38
C PHE A 127 0.69 5.27 -1.58
N ALA A 128 0.74 4.52 -0.49
CA ALA A 128 0.80 3.07 -0.53
C ALA A 128 -0.61 2.51 -0.69
N GLY A 129 -0.73 1.27 -1.17
CA GLY A 129 -2.01 0.60 -1.41
C GLY A 129 -2.59 0.87 -2.79
N GLY A 130 -3.77 0.29 -3.02
CA GLY A 130 -4.47 0.33 -4.30
C GLY A 130 -3.69 -0.30 -5.45
N GLN A 131 -4.32 -0.36 -6.62
CA GLN A 131 -3.64 -0.83 -7.82
C GLN A 131 -3.02 0.36 -8.56
N VAL A 132 -1.68 0.44 -8.54
CA VAL A 132 -0.95 1.52 -9.21
C VAL A 132 -1.14 1.43 -10.73
N SER A 133 -1.43 2.57 -11.34
CA SER A 133 -1.48 2.77 -12.79
C SER A 133 -0.49 3.90 -13.14
N PRO A 134 0.76 3.58 -13.52
CA PRO A 134 1.80 4.59 -13.76
C PRO A 134 1.45 5.53 -14.93
N ASP A 135 0.74 5.02 -15.93
CA ASP A 135 0.33 5.73 -17.14
C ASP A 135 -1.19 5.59 -17.37
N CYS A 136 -1.99 6.28 -16.56
CA CYS A 136 -3.45 6.31 -16.67
C CYS A 136 -3.92 7.42 -17.63
N GLY A 137 -4.33 7.04 -18.84
CA GLY A 137 -4.99 7.91 -19.82
C GLY A 137 -6.51 7.74 -19.89
N TRP A 138 -7.15 7.20 -18.85
CA TRP A 138 -8.59 6.88 -18.88
C TRP A 138 -9.44 8.16 -19.02
N MET A 139 -10.23 8.31 -20.10
CA MET A 139 -11.13 9.45 -20.32
C MET A 139 -10.43 10.83 -20.28
N ARG A 140 -9.21 10.92 -20.82
CA ARG A 140 -8.40 12.14 -20.93
C ARG A 140 -7.39 12.02 -22.09
N GLU A 141 -6.80 13.13 -22.53
CA GLU A 141 -5.83 13.16 -23.63
C GLU A 141 -4.39 12.88 -23.17
N ASP A 142 -4.06 13.28 -21.95
CA ASP A 142 -2.76 13.11 -21.31
C ASP A 142 -2.73 11.88 -20.38
N SER A 143 -1.54 11.35 -20.11
CA SER A 143 -1.37 10.24 -19.17
C SER A 143 -0.90 10.76 -17.82
N VAL A 144 -1.50 10.28 -16.72
CA VAL A 144 -1.09 10.60 -15.35
C VAL A 144 -0.82 9.35 -14.54
N GLN A 145 0.02 9.50 -13.53
CA GLN A 145 0.15 8.47 -12.51
C GLN A 145 -1.07 8.50 -11.59
N ALA A 146 -1.74 7.36 -11.46
CA ALA A 146 -2.95 7.22 -10.67
C ALA A 146 -2.96 5.91 -9.87
N VAL A 147 -3.90 5.79 -8.95
CA VAL A 147 -4.16 4.57 -8.19
C VAL A 147 -5.62 4.19 -8.29
N ILE A 148 -5.89 2.93 -8.61
CA ILE A 148 -7.23 2.37 -8.74
C ILE A 148 -7.60 1.73 -7.40
N LEU A 149 -8.65 2.24 -6.77
CA LEU A 149 -9.25 1.64 -5.58
C LEU A 149 -10.40 0.72 -5.98
N ARG A 150 -10.15 -0.58 -5.87
CA ARG A 150 -11.15 -1.63 -6.14
C ARG A 150 -11.94 -1.97 -4.87
N ARG A 151 -12.95 -2.83 -4.98
CA ARG A 151 -13.75 -3.25 -3.81
C ARG A 151 -12.89 -3.90 -2.72
N PRO A 152 -13.27 -3.83 -1.43
CA PRO A 152 -12.48 -4.33 -0.30
C PRO A 152 -11.90 -5.73 -0.47
N SER A 153 -12.65 -6.64 -1.07
CA SER A 153 -12.27 -8.03 -1.29
C SER A 153 -11.14 -8.25 -2.31
N SER A 154 -10.78 -7.23 -3.09
CA SER A 154 -9.76 -7.32 -4.14
C SER A 154 -8.31 -7.12 -3.66
N SER A 155 -8.08 -6.87 -2.36
CA SER A 155 -6.80 -6.41 -1.76
C SER A 155 -6.30 -5.01 -2.21
N PHE A 156 -7.01 -4.34 -3.13
CA PHE A 156 -6.67 -3.00 -3.64
C PHE A 156 -7.68 -1.92 -3.21
N GLY A 157 -8.43 -2.14 -2.14
CA GLY A 157 -9.51 -1.25 -1.70
C GLY A 157 -9.10 -0.13 -0.74
N ILE A 158 -7.81 -0.01 -0.43
CA ILE A 158 -7.28 0.97 0.50
C ILE A 158 -6.05 1.63 -0.09
N VAL A 159 -5.93 2.94 0.13
CA VAL A 159 -4.68 3.68 -0.04
C VAL A 159 -4.38 4.48 1.22
N GLN A 160 -3.10 4.65 1.54
CA GLN A 160 -2.64 5.40 2.70
C GLN A 160 -1.40 6.21 2.36
N GLY A 161 -1.41 7.48 2.78
CA GLY A 161 -0.29 8.40 2.63
C GLY A 161 0.00 9.12 3.95
N THR A 162 1.19 9.71 4.03
CA THR A 162 1.60 10.53 5.18
C THR A 162 1.73 11.98 4.72
N LEU A 163 0.97 12.85 5.37
CA LEU A 163 1.03 14.31 5.21
C LEU A 163 1.87 14.89 6.35
N ILE A 164 2.97 15.56 6.01
CA ILE A 164 3.87 16.19 6.99
C ILE A 164 3.58 17.69 7.03
N LEU A 165 3.22 18.19 8.22
CA LEU A 165 2.90 19.60 8.46
C LEU A 165 3.95 20.26 9.36
N ARG A 166 4.40 21.45 8.98
CA ARG A 166 5.31 22.26 9.80
C ARG A 166 4.62 22.92 10.99
N LYS A 167 3.32 23.13 10.88
CA LYS A 167 2.48 23.74 11.90
C LYS A 167 1.09 23.15 11.83
N LYS A 168 0.48 22.93 12.98
CA LYS A 168 -0.92 22.55 13.09
C LYS A 168 -1.85 23.67 12.56
N PRO A 169 -2.79 23.38 11.65
CA PRO A 169 -3.82 24.33 11.26
C PRO A 169 -4.84 24.52 12.39
N ASP A 170 -5.25 25.77 12.61
CA ASP A 170 -6.23 26.20 13.62
C ASP A 170 -7.66 26.38 13.05
N HIS A 171 -7.83 26.05 11.77
CA HIS A 171 -9.06 26.19 11.02
C HIS A 171 -9.40 24.89 10.28
N GLU A 172 -10.60 24.86 9.67
CA GLU A 172 -11.02 23.77 8.79
C GLU A 172 -10.19 23.77 7.51
N VAL A 173 -9.66 22.61 7.13
CA VAL A 173 -8.84 22.45 5.92
C VAL A 173 -9.67 21.77 4.84
N LYS A 174 -9.64 22.30 3.62
CA LYS A 174 -10.35 21.69 2.50
C LYS A 174 -9.49 20.66 1.80
N MET A 175 -9.87 19.39 1.92
CA MET A 175 -9.22 18.30 1.19
C MET A 175 -9.94 18.05 -0.15
N LEU A 176 -9.21 18.17 -1.23
CA LEU A 176 -9.68 18.09 -2.60
C LEU A 176 -9.13 16.81 -3.24
N LEU A 177 -10.00 15.83 -3.50
CA LEU A 177 -9.63 14.59 -4.19
C LEU A 177 -9.94 14.75 -5.67
N LYS A 178 -8.95 14.47 -6.52
CA LYS A 178 -9.14 14.44 -7.98
C LYS A 178 -9.20 13.00 -8.47
N GLY A 179 -10.27 12.65 -9.16
CA GLY A 179 -10.53 11.26 -9.56
C GLY A 179 -11.66 11.10 -10.55
N ILE A 180 -11.89 9.83 -10.91
CA ILE A 180 -12.95 9.38 -11.82
C ILE A 180 -13.48 8.02 -11.34
N GLN A 181 -14.74 7.71 -11.62
CA GLN A 181 -15.28 6.35 -11.44
C GLN A 181 -15.72 5.76 -12.78
N ASP A 182 -16.08 4.49 -12.85
CA ASP A 182 -16.56 3.86 -14.11
C ASP A 182 -18.02 3.36 -14.01
N GLU A 183 -18.76 3.91 -13.05
CA GLU A 183 -20.08 3.39 -12.72
C GLU A 183 -21.18 4.05 -13.57
N LYS A 184 -22.01 3.21 -14.21
CA LYS A 184 -23.14 3.66 -15.04
C LYS A 184 -24.25 4.32 -14.22
N LYS A 185 -24.38 3.96 -12.94
CA LYS A 185 -25.27 4.60 -11.97
C LYS A 185 -24.40 5.42 -11.03
N GLU A 186 -24.73 6.70 -10.86
CA GLU A 186 -23.98 7.71 -10.09
C GLU A 186 -23.78 7.39 -8.59
N ASP A 187 -24.26 6.22 -8.13
CA ASP A 187 -24.37 5.84 -6.73
C ASP A 187 -23.59 4.58 -6.33
N THR A 188 -22.83 3.98 -7.25
CA THR A 188 -22.32 2.61 -7.03
C THR A 188 -21.02 2.59 -6.23
N ALA A 189 -20.05 3.46 -6.51
CA ALA A 189 -18.81 3.49 -5.75
C ALA A 189 -18.95 4.31 -4.46
N ARG A 190 -18.57 3.70 -3.33
CA ARG A 190 -18.59 4.30 -2.00
C ARG A 190 -17.18 4.48 -1.45
N ILE A 191 -16.97 5.59 -0.76
CA ILE A 191 -15.68 5.99 -0.22
C ILE A 191 -15.81 6.22 1.29
N GLU A 192 -14.76 5.85 2.03
CA GLU A 192 -14.50 6.31 3.39
C GLU A 192 -13.15 7.03 3.41
N ILE A 193 -13.10 8.16 4.11
CA ILE A 193 -11.90 8.98 4.26
C ILE A 193 -11.60 9.11 5.75
N LEU A 194 -10.38 8.75 6.13
CA LEU A 194 -9.89 8.86 7.50
C LEU A 194 -8.67 9.77 7.57
N VAL A 195 -8.63 10.62 8.58
CA VAL A 195 -7.48 11.44 8.95
C VAL A 195 -7.10 11.08 10.38
N ASN A 196 -5.83 10.67 10.57
CA ASN A 196 -5.33 10.18 11.86
C ASN A 196 -6.23 9.09 12.48
N GLY A 197 -6.75 8.20 11.62
CA GLY A 197 -7.64 7.10 12.01
C GLY A 197 -9.10 7.50 12.32
N LYS A 198 -9.45 8.79 12.28
CA LYS A 198 -10.84 9.24 12.46
C LYS A 198 -11.51 9.45 11.11
N SER A 199 -12.67 8.82 10.92
CA SER A 199 -13.48 9.00 9.72
C SER A 199 -14.03 10.43 9.65
N ILE A 200 -13.75 11.14 8.56
CA ILE A 200 -14.29 12.48 8.29
C ILE A 200 -15.42 12.46 7.26
N TYR A 201 -15.49 11.38 6.47
CA TYR A 201 -16.52 11.21 5.46
C TYR A 201 -16.70 9.73 5.15
N GLN A 202 -17.96 9.31 5.02
CA GLN A 202 -18.34 8.01 4.50
C GLN A 202 -19.60 8.16 3.63
N GLY A 203 -19.50 7.82 2.35
CA GLY A 203 -20.58 8.13 1.42
C GLY A 203 -20.28 7.74 -0.02
N LYS A 204 -20.92 8.44 -0.95
CA LYS A 204 -20.67 8.30 -2.39
C LYS A 204 -19.36 9.00 -2.73
N THR A 205 -18.64 8.52 -3.73
CA THR A 205 -17.39 9.18 -4.17
C THR A 205 -17.64 10.60 -4.68
N GLY A 206 -18.79 10.83 -5.32
CA GLY A 206 -19.10 12.10 -6.01
C GLY A 206 -18.39 12.23 -7.37
N PHE A 207 -17.49 11.32 -7.72
CA PHE A 207 -16.83 11.33 -9.02
C PHE A 207 -17.81 11.04 -10.15
N LEU A 208 -17.57 11.63 -11.32
CA LEU A 208 -18.34 11.32 -12.51
C LEU A 208 -17.70 10.16 -13.28
N LYS A 209 -18.47 9.56 -14.21
CA LYS A 209 -17.97 8.44 -15.03
C LYS A 209 -17.27 8.88 -16.31
N ASP A 210 -17.68 10.04 -16.83
CA ASP A 210 -17.37 10.49 -18.18
C ASP A 210 -16.25 11.54 -18.21
N ARG A 211 -15.84 12.03 -17.05
CA ARG A 211 -14.75 12.99 -16.89
C ARG A 211 -14.14 12.93 -15.50
N TRP A 212 -12.87 13.31 -15.42
CA TRP A 212 -12.19 13.54 -14.16
C TRP A 212 -12.83 14.72 -13.43
N THR A 213 -13.03 14.56 -12.13
CA THR A 213 -13.67 15.56 -11.29
C THR A 213 -12.92 15.71 -9.99
N GLN A 214 -13.14 16.85 -9.35
CA GLN A 214 -12.58 17.16 -8.04
C GLN A 214 -13.70 17.22 -7.01
N GLN A 215 -13.52 16.51 -5.90
CA GLN A 215 -14.47 16.45 -4.80
C GLN A 215 -13.85 17.02 -3.54
N ALA A 216 -14.63 17.80 -2.79
CA ALA A 216 -14.17 18.50 -1.62
C ALA A 216 -14.71 17.86 -0.33
N PHE A 217 -13.81 17.63 0.61
CA PHE A 217 -14.11 17.06 1.92
C PHE A 217 -13.48 17.95 3.00
N PRO A 218 -14.28 18.52 3.90
CA PRO A 218 -13.75 19.33 4.99
C PRO A 218 -13.06 18.45 6.02
N ILE A 219 -11.85 18.85 6.42
CA ILE A 219 -11.14 18.28 7.58
C ILE A 219 -11.37 19.24 8.76
N PRO A 220 -12.09 18.80 9.81
CA PRO A 220 -12.34 19.65 10.96
C PRO A 220 -11.06 20.16 11.63
N ALA A 221 -11.10 21.38 12.13
CA ALA A 221 -10.01 21.96 12.92
C ALA A 221 -9.64 21.05 14.09
N GLY A 222 -8.34 20.96 14.38
CA GLY A 222 -7.81 20.14 15.47
C GLY A 222 -7.66 18.65 15.18
N LEU A 223 -8.05 18.16 14.00
CA LEU A 223 -7.82 16.76 13.61
C LEU A 223 -6.42 16.52 13.04
N LEU A 224 -5.87 17.50 12.34
CA LEU A 224 -4.49 17.52 11.90
C LEU A 224 -3.58 17.97 13.04
N GLU A 225 -2.36 17.44 13.08
CA GLU A 225 -1.33 17.73 14.05
C GLU A 225 -0.08 18.30 13.37
N GLU A 226 0.78 18.94 14.15
CA GLU A 226 2.14 19.26 13.70
C GLU A 226 2.94 17.95 13.52
N GLY A 227 3.72 17.86 12.45
CA GLY A 227 4.44 16.64 12.07
C GLY A 227 3.62 15.71 11.18
N GLU A 228 3.73 14.41 11.41
CA GLU A 228 3.13 13.37 10.55
C GLU A 228 1.64 13.18 10.79
N ASN A 229 0.86 13.19 9.72
CA ASN A 229 -0.57 12.92 9.70
C ASN A 229 -0.86 11.77 8.73
N THR A 230 -1.64 10.79 9.17
CA THR A 230 -2.02 9.64 8.33
C THR A 230 -3.31 9.95 7.59
N ILE A 231 -3.26 9.89 6.25
CA ILE A 231 -4.41 10.06 5.36
C ILE A 231 -4.74 8.70 4.77
N THR A 232 -5.95 8.21 5.02
CA THR A 232 -6.42 6.92 4.51
C THR A 232 -7.68 7.12 3.68
N ILE A 233 -7.69 6.55 2.48
CA ILE A 233 -8.86 6.53 1.60
C ILE A 233 -9.21 5.07 1.32
N ARG A 234 -10.47 4.71 1.53
CA ARG A 234 -10.98 3.35 1.33
C ARG A 234 -12.12 3.35 0.35
N ASN A 235 -12.13 2.35 -0.51
CA ASN A 235 -13.34 1.93 -1.20
C ASN A 235 -14.14 1.03 -0.26
N VAL A 236 -15.35 1.43 0.07
CA VAL A 236 -16.27 0.70 0.97
C VAL A 236 -17.50 0.17 0.22
N THR A 237 -17.39 0.03 -1.09
CA THR A 237 -18.43 -0.56 -1.93
C THR A 237 -18.55 -2.04 -1.61
N ALA A 238 -19.74 -2.46 -1.16
CA ALA A 238 -20.02 -3.84 -0.81
C ALA A 238 -19.97 -4.76 -2.03
N ASP A 239 -19.60 -6.01 -1.80
CA ASP A 239 -19.69 -7.03 -2.83
C ASP A 239 -21.15 -7.45 -3.07
N THR A 240 -21.47 -7.84 -4.30
CA THR A 240 -22.79 -8.40 -4.64
C THR A 240 -22.74 -9.89 -4.88
N GLU A 241 -21.55 -10.42 -5.19
CA GLU A 241 -21.27 -11.84 -5.27
C GLU A 241 -21.37 -12.49 -3.89
N LYS A 242 -21.93 -13.70 -3.82
CA LYS A 242 -22.01 -14.47 -2.58
C LYS A 242 -20.79 -15.37 -2.46
N ASP A 243 -20.21 -15.41 -1.28
CA ASP A 243 -19.19 -16.39 -0.97
C ASP A 243 -19.77 -17.81 -0.93
N GLY A 244 -18.97 -18.76 -1.41
CA GLY A 244 -19.23 -20.18 -1.18
C GLY A 244 -19.08 -20.57 0.29
N LEU A 245 -19.43 -21.82 0.61
CA LEU A 245 -19.20 -22.39 1.94
C LEU A 245 -17.73 -22.18 2.36
N CYS A 246 -17.53 -21.66 3.58
CA CYS A 246 -16.22 -21.31 4.15
C CYS A 246 -15.49 -20.11 3.51
N GLY A 247 -16.19 -19.21 2.78
CA GLY A 247 -15.57 -18.00 2.22
C GLY A 247 -14.78 -18.24 0.93
N ALA A 248 -14.80 -19.46 0.40
CA ALA A 248 -14.18 -19.83 -0.86
C ALA A 248 -15.27 -20.20 -1.87
N SER A 249 -15.38 -19.42 -2.95
CA SER A 249 -16.07 -19.86 -4.16
C SER A 249 -15.03 -20.47 -5.09
N PHE A 250 -15.09 -21.79 -5.31
CA PHE A 250 -14.21 -22.48 -6.25
C PHE A 250 -14.72 -22.37 -7.70
N ASP A 251 -15.99 -21.98 -7.89
CA ASP A 251 -16.68 -22.01 -9.18
C ASP A 251 -16.94 -20.61 -9.78
N GLU A 252 -16.90 -19.53 -8.98
CA GLU A 252 -17.13 -18.17 -9.45
C GLU A 252 -15.99 -17.23 -9.06
N ALA A 253 -15.21 -16.77 -10.05
CA ALA A 253 -14.24 -15.70 -9.85
C ALA A 253 -14.98 -14.38 -9.62
N ARG A 254 -14.74 -13.72 -8.48
CA ARG A 254 -15.32 -12.40 -8.18
C ARG A 254 -14.92 -11.37 -9.24
N ASN A 255 -15.87 -10.55 -9.70
CA ASN A 255 -15.63 -9.59 -10.78
C ASN A 255 -15.27 -8.20 -10.22
N TYR A 256 -13.98 -7.90 -10.10
CA TYR A 256 -13.53 -6.60 -9.58
C TYR A 256 -13.58 -5.42 -10.57
N TYR A 257 -14.23 -5.56 -11.73
CA TYR A 257 -14.35 -4.51 -12.77
C TYR A 257 -15.58 -3.62 -12.62
N TRP A 258 -16.24 -3.65 -11.45
CA TRP A 258 -17.26 -2.69 -11.06
C TRP A 258 -17.06 -2.29 -9.58
N GLY A 259 -17.70 -1.21 -9.16
CA GLY A 259 -17.64 -0.61 -7.84
C GLY A 259 -16.28 0.01 -7.53
N TRP A 260 -15.49 0.42 -8.53
CA TRP A 260 -14.14 0.97 -8.37
C TRP A 260 -14.08 2.45 -8.76
N PHE A 261 -13.03 3.12 -8.28
CA PHE A 261 -12.70 4.49 -8.68
C PHE A 261 -11.19 4.68 -8.77
N ILE A 262 -10.77 5.71 -9.49
CA ILE A 262 -9.37 6.07 -9.70
C ILE A 262 -9.12 7.40 -8.99
N LEU A 263 -8.00 7.46 -8.26
CA LEU A 263 -7.49 8.65 -7.62
C LEU A 263 -6.19 9.09 -8.32
N GLU A 264 -6.10 10.35 -8.71
CA GLU A 264 -4.89 10.97 -9.29
C GLU A 264 -4.08 11.68 -8.20
N GLU A 265 -4.73 12.50 -7.39
CA GLU A 265 -4.07 13.32 -6.38
C GLU A 265 -5.04 13.78 -5.30
N VAL A 266 -4.45 14.26 -4.20
CA VAL A 266 -5.12 14.91 -3.08
C VAL A 266 -4.46 16.26 -2.85
N LEU A 267 -5.23 17.35 -2.94
CA LEU A 267 -4.80 18.70 -2.56
C LEU A 267 -5.40 19.06 -1.20
N PHE A 268 -4.56 19.47 -0.27
CA PHE A 268 -4.97 20.07 0.99
C PHE A 268 -4.83 21.58 0.87
N ALA A 269 -5.94 22.26 0.64
CA ALA A 269 -5.94 23.70 0.41
C ALA A 269 -5.66 24.47 1.70
N ASP A 270 -5.08 25.67 1.57
CA ASP A 270 -4.87 26.63 2.65
C ASP A 270 -3.96 26.12 3.81
N LEU A 271 -3.05 25.17 3.52
CA LEU A 271 -2.12 24.59 4.49
C LEU A 271 -0.72 25.25 4.54
N LEU A 272 -0.50 26.36 3.84
CA LEU A 272 0.79 27.06 3.77
C LEU A 272 0.78 28.40 4.51
#